data_AF-A0A7V1LTS2-F1
#
_entry.id   AF-A0A7V1LTS2-F1
#
_cell.length_a   1.000
_cell.length_b   1.000
_cell.length_c   1.000
_cell.angle_alpha   90.00
_cell.angle_beta   90.00
_cell.angle_gamma   90.00
#
_symmetry.space_group_name_H-M   'P 1'
#
loop_
_entity.id
_entity.type
_entity.pdbx_description
1 polymer ?
#
loop_
_entity_poly.entity_id
_entity_poly.type
_entity_poly.pdbx_seq_one_letter_code
_entity_poly.pdbx_strand_id
1 'polypeptide(L)'
;MPDTAIGYHLPKSKVKVVVNQTVSCINTSKPIVETSVKFFPIYYAGSDKLQKINLSELDTWYSTGNANITLSKDGRLLGFGADSTGAGSEIIDTLVSLVPAAGLESIEHRQPSPAIKTKIVAACNIVNMVAGKKDKKPLPLSVVLRSSINFTDKNTHSLEPFVIDGYPQSLYMNIKDALGIISYSSITSLRQSDIHLPLINSYKEGRSIMLVEPNIATIIIERRTLGSKKIQKFEAKINVPQWGKSYYVPIPKPPLFGKNLINLTLHESGKIKTLKYGSVSGIKDFGSSIKALNDAYITTDKKEAKKLKDEADVIAQQQRLVVCKATPKQCE
;
A
#
# COMPACT_ATOMS: atom_id res chain seq x y z
N MET A 1 19.07 -2.49 33.35
CA MET A 1 18.68 -3.29 32.17
C MET A 1 19.64 -4.46 31.99
N PRO A 2 19.21 -5.58 31.40
CA PRO A 2 20.09 -6.69 31.06
C PRO A 2 21.05 -6.33 29.91
N ASP A 3 22.29 -6.81 29.96
CA ASP A 3 23.29 -6.61 28.89
C ASP A 3 22.97 -7.51 27.68
N THR A 4 22.07 -7.02 26.84
CA THR A 4 21.49 -7.74 25.70
C THR A 4 21.14 -6.75 24.60
N ALA A 5 21.29 -7.18 23.34
CA ALA A 5 20.92 -6.38 22.18
C ALA A 5 19.72 -7.00 21.44
N ILE A 6 18.67 -6.22 21.24
CA ILE A 6 17.50 -6.63 20.45
C ILE A 6 17.79 -6.35 18.97
N GLY A 7 17.67 -7.39 18.14
CA GLY A 7 17.80 -7.32 16.70
C GLY A 7 16.49 -6.88 16.02
N TYR A 8 16.58 -6.08 14.96
CA TYR A 8 15.45 -5.75 14.09
C TYR A 8 15.88 -5.57 12.64
N HIS A 9 14.95 -5.76 11.71
CA HIS A 9 15.17 -5.56 10.28
C HIS A 9 14.59 -4.23 9.80
N LEU A 10 15.27 -3.62 8.83
CA LEU A 10 14.71 -2.49 8.09
C LEU A 10 13.62 -2.99 7.14
N PRO A 11 12.53 -2.23 6.94
CA PRO A 11 11.46 -2.63 6.04
C PRO A 11 11.90 -2.58 4.57
N LYS A 12 11.31 -3.47 3.78
CA LYS A 12 11.21 -3.42 2.32
C LYS A 12 9.72 -3.47 1.93
N SER A 13 9.40 -3.09 0.71
CA SER A 13 8.06 -3.25 0.12
C SER A 13 8.08 -4.00 -1.20
N LYS A 14 6.96 -4.64 -1.51
CA LYS A 14 6.51 -5.02 -2.86
C LYS A 14 5.04 -4.61 -3.01
N VAL A 15 4.53 -4.47 -4.23
CA VAL A 15 3.12 -4.13 -4.48
C VAL A 15 2.43 -5.23 -5.27
N LYS A 16 1.46 -5.89 -4.65
CA LYS A 16 0.52 -6.77 -5.36
C LYS A 16 -0.50 -5.89 -6.09
N VAL A 17 -0.51 -5.96 -7.41
CA VAL A 17 -1.49 -5.31 -8.28
C VAL A 17 -2.59 -6.31 -8.60
N VAL A 18 -3.84 -5.91 -8.42
CA VAL A 18 -5.02 -6.69 -8.82
C VAL A 18 -5.85 -5.86 -9.78
N VAL A 19 -6.03 -6.34 -11.00
CA VAL A 19 -6.86 -5.70 -12.03
C VAL A 19 -8.09 -6.56 -12.28
N ASN A 20 -9.26 -6.02 -11.96
CA ASN A 20 -10.54 -6.67 -12.23
C ASN A 20 -11.12 -6.06 -13.51
N GLN A 21 -11.18 -6.85 -14.59
CA GLN A 21 -11.84 -6.46 -15.83
C GLN A 21 -13.19 -7.16 -15.93
N THR A 22 -14.27 -6.42 -16.15
CA THR A 22 -15.62 -7.00 -16.30
C THR A 22 -16.20 -6.63 -17.66
N VAL A 23 -16.45 -7.62 -18.51
CA VAL A 23 -16.99 -7.45 -19.86
C VAL A 23 -18.41 -7.99 -19.99
N SER A 24 -19.29 -7.23 -20.65
CA SER A 24 -20.54 -7.72 -21.23
C SER A 24 -20.70 -7.15 -22.64
N CYS A 25 -21.57 -7.73 -23.46
CA CYS A 25 -21.75 -7.31 -24.84
C CYS A 25 -23.21 -6.97 -25.16
N ILE A 26 -23.45 -5.72 -25.58
CA ILE A 26 -24.71 -5.34 -26.23
C ILE A 26 -24.72 -5.94 -27.63
N ASN A 27 -25.83 -6.60 -27.98
CA ASN A 27 -26.20 -7.03 -29.34
C ASN A 27 -25.01 -7.65 -30.13
N THR A 28 -24.32 -8.61 -29.50
CA THR A 28 -23.17 -9.40 -29.99
C THR A 28 -21.97 -8.65 -30.56
N SER A 29 -21.98 -7.31 -30.57
CA SER A 29 -21.07 -6.49 -31.40
C SER A 29 -20.49 -5.27 -30.68
N LYS A 30 -20.98 -4.95 -29.47
CA LYS A 30 -20.55 -3.80 -28.69
C LYS A 30 -20.17 -4.21 -27.25
N PRO A 31 -18.89 -4.49 -26.98
CA PRO A 31 -18.41 -4.83 -25.65
C PRO A 31 -18.35 -3.58 -24.78
N ILE A 32 -18.98 -3.66 -23.61
CA ILE A 32 -18.75 -2.74 -22.48
C ILE A 32 -17.75 -3.45 -21.57
N VAL A 33 -16.62 -2.81 -21.31
CA VAL A 33 -15.56 -3.37 -20.44
C VAL A 33 -15.23 -2.34 -19.37
N GLU A 34 -15.72 -2.63 -18.17
CA GLU A 34 -15.35 -1.90 -16.95
C GLU A 34 -14.01 -2.43 -16.42
N THR A 35 -13.23 -1.60 -15.75
CA THR A 35 -11.95 -2.03 -15.17
C THR A 35 -11.67 -1.27 -13.88
N SER A 36 -11.41 -2.01 -12.79
CA SER A 36 -10.84 -1.46 -11.56
C SER A 36 -9.43 -2.00 -11.35
N VAL A 37 -8.55 -1.17 -10.81
CA VAL A 37 -7.19 -1.54 -10.39
C VAL A 37 -7.09 -1.27 -8.89
N LYS A 38 -6.69 -2.28 -8.12
CA LYS A 38 -6.35 -2.15 -6.69
C LYS A 38 -4.86 -2.42 -6.50
N PHE A 39 -4.21 -1.57 -5.71
CA PHE A 39 -2.79 -1.68 -5.38
C PHE A 39 -2.64 -2.02 -3.89
N PHE A 40 -1.92 -3.09 -3.59
CA PHE A 40 -1.71 -3.56 -2.23
C PHE A 40 -0.22 -3.56 -1.90
N PRO A 41 0.29 -2.53 -1.19
CA PRO A 41 1.64 -2.57 -0.66
C PRO A 41 1.73 -3.66 0.41
N ILE A 42 2.74 -4.50 0.29
CA ILE A 42 3.10 -5.55 1.24
C ILE A 42 4.49 -5.19 1.76
N TYR A 43 4.57 -4.90 3.05
CA TYR A 43 5.82 -4.56 3.74
C TYR A 43 6.38 -5.79 4.46
N TYR A 44 7.69 -6.00 4.37
CA TYR A 44 8.38 -7.17 4.92
C TYR A 44 9.81 -6.81 5.36
N ALA A 45 10.41 -7.61 6.23
CA ALA A 45 11.80 -7.44 6.67
C ALA A 45 12.81 -7.64 5.52
N GLY A 46 13.76 -6.71 5.37
CA GLY A 46 14.95 -6.90 4.54
C GLY A 46 15.97 -7.78 5.26
N SER A 47 16.31 -8.93 4.69
CA SER A 47 17.33 -9.87 5.21
C SER A 47 18.77 -9.33 5.14
N ASP A 48 18.96 -8.19 4.48
CA ASP A 48 20.23 -7.57 4.08
C ASP A 48 21.19 -7.30 5.24
N LYS A 49 20.67 -6.75 6.35
CA LYS A 49 21.41 -6.38 7.55
C LYS A 49 20.47 -6.35 8.75
N LEU A 50 20.81 -7.14 9.77
CA LEU A 50 20.19 -7.03 11.10
C LEU A 50 20.74 -5.77 11.79
N GLN A 51 19.85 -4.86 12.15
CA GLN A 51 20.16 -3.72 13.02
C GLN A 51 20.02 -4.15 14.48
N LYS A 52 20.67 -3.47 15.41
CA LYS A 52 20.66 -3.80 16.85
C LYS A 52 20.36 -2.56 17.68
N ILE A 53 19.58 -2.74 18.75
CA ILE A 53 19.41 -1.77 19.84
C ILE A 53 19.99 -2.42 21.10
N ASN A 54 21.02 -1.80 21.68
CA ASN A 54 21.66 -2.33 22.89
C ASN A 54 20.92 -1.84 24.15
N LEU A 55 20.45 -2.76 24.99
CA LEU A 55 19.63 -2.41 26.16
C LEU A 55 20.47 -1.92 27.35
N SER A 56 21.71 -2.38 27.52
CA SER A 56 22.61 -1.87 28.55
C SER A 56 22.96 -0.38 28.36
N GLU A 57 22.86 0.12 27.12
CA GLU A 57 23.05 1.54 26.82
C GLU A 57 21.83 2.42 27.12
N LEU A 58 20.67 1.84 27.44
CA LEU A 58 19.51 2.59 27.93
C LEU A 58 19.62 2.86 29.44
N ASP A 59 20.39 2.03 30.14
CA ASP A 59 20.67 2.13 31.56
C ASP A 59 21.72 3.21 31.88
N THR A 60 21.69 3.67 33.14
CA THR A 60 22.82 4.31 33.81
C THR A 60 22.82 3.91 35.29
N TRP A 61 23.94 4.08 35.99
CA TRP A 61 24.07 3.71 37.41
C TRP A 61 23.11 4.47 38.35
N TYR A 62 22.49 5.55 37.90
CA TYR A 62 21.57 6.40 38.66
C TYR A 62 20.10 6.34 38.20
N SER A 63 19.76 5.51 37.21
CA SER A 63 18.40 5.50 36.64
C SER A 63 17.94 4.12 36.18
N THR A 64 16.78 3.67 36.68
CA THR A 64 16.09 2.49 36.17
C THR A 64 15.31 2.81 34.91
N GLY A 65 15.80 2.29 33.78
CA GLY A 65 15.11 2.36 32.49
C GLY A 65 14.19 1.16 32.26
N ASN A 66 12.97 1.42 31.78
CA ASN A 66 12.12 0.45 31.09
C ASN A 66 12.24 0.67 29.57
N ALA A 67 12.13 -0.41 28.79
CA ALA A 67 12.01 -0.34 27.33
C ALA A 67 10.96 -1.34 26.83
N ASN A 68 10.17 -0.89 25.86
CA ASN A 68 9.15 -1.68 25.17
C ASN A 68 9.42 -1.59 23.67
N ILE A 69 9.78 -2.72 23.06
CA ILE A 69 10.10 -2.80 21.62
C ILE A 69 9.02 -3.61 20.92
N THR A 70 8.18 -2.94 20.14
CA THR A 70 7.15 -3.58 19.33
C THR A 70 7.76 -4.00 17.99
N LEU A 71 7.92 -5.30 17.79
CA LEU A 71 8.30 -5.89 16.49
C LEU A 71 7.07 -6.40 15.73
N SER A 72 7.18 -6.47 14.40
CA SER A 72 6.21 -7.19 13.56
C SER A 72 6.43 -8.71 13.63
N LYS A 73 5.46 -9.50 13.13
CA LYS A 73 5.57 -10.98 13.01
C LYS A 73 6.83 -11.42 12.22
N ASP A 74 7.34 -10.55 11.35
CA ASP A 74 8.53 -10.75 10.51
C ASP A 74 9.78 -9.98 10.98
N GLY A 75 9.79 -9.40 12.19
CA GLY A 75 11.00 -8.82 12.81
C GLY A 75 11.37 -7.39 12.37
N ARG A 76 10.47 -6.65 11.73
CA ARG A 76 10.62 -5.19 11.55
C ARG A 76 10.29 -4.47 12.85
N LEU A 77 10.94 -3.32 13.08
CA LEU A 77 10.53 -2.40 14.14
C LEU A 77 9.20 -1.73 13.79
N LEU A 78 8.22 -1.79 14.69
CA LEU A 78 6.94 -1.08 14.62
C LEU A 78 6.82 0.02 15.69
N GLY A 79 7.59 -0.09 16.78
CA GLY A 79 7.66 0.95 17.79
C GLY A 79 8.75 0.70 18.83
N PHE A 80 9.21 1.78 19.44
CA PHE A 80 10.17 1.80 20.55
C PHE A 80 9.67 2.81 21.58
N GLY A 81 9.19 2.32 22.71
CA GLY A 81 9.02 3.10 23.93
C GLY A 81 10.22 2.88 24.84
N ALA A 82 10.76 3.95 25.41
CA ALA A 82 11.67 3.84 26.54
C ALA A 82 11.33 4.92 27.57
N ASP A 83 11.18 4.50 28.82
CA ASP A 83 10.85 5.39 29.92
C ASP A 83 11.77 5.13 31.12
N SER A 84 12.53 6.15 31.50
CA SER A 84 13.51 6.08 32.59
C SER A 84 13.04 6.97 33.72
N THR A 85 12.71 6.37 34.86
CA THR A 85 11.86 6.99 35.89
C THR A 85 12.62 7.25 37.18
N GLY A 86 13.02 8.49 37.43
CA GLY A 86 13.17 8.97 38.82
C GLY A 86 11.83 8.90 39.55
N ALA A 87 11.85 8.68 40.87
CA ALA A 87 10.67 8.24 41.64
C ALA A 87 9.39 9.10 41.45
N GLY A 88 8.40 8.55 40.72
CA GLY A 88 7.02 9.03 40.60
C GLY A 88 6.61 9.58 39.22
N SER A 89 5.61 8.97 38.54
CA SER A 89 4.74 9.57 37.48
C SER A 89 3.87 8.56 36.70
N GLU A 90 2.66 8.98 36.27
CA GLU A 90 1.66 8.27 35.43
C GLU A 90 0.59 9.27 34.88
N ILE A 91 -0.13 9.12 33.75
CA ILE A 91 0.18 8.53 32.42
C ILE A 91 -0.01 9.63 31.32
N ILE A 92 -0.86 9.69 30.26
CA ILE A 92 -1.75 8.79 29.46
C ILE A 92 -1.55 9.22 27.95
N ASP A 93 -2.39 8.79 26.97
CA ASP A 93 -2.28 9.15 25.54
C ASP A 93 -3.65 9.36 24.83
N THR A 94 -3.72 9.89 23.59
CA THR A 94 -4.98 9.99 22.79
C THR A 94 -4.81 10.15 21.25
N LEU A 95 -5.90 9.90 20.48
CA LEU A 95 -5.94 9.55 19.05
C LEU A 95 -6.13 10.70 18.02
N VAL A 96 -6.16 10.32 16.72
CA VAL A 96 -6.48 11.12 15.50
C VAL A 96 -7.33 10.26 14.53
N SER A 97 -8.14 10.88 13.65
CA SER A 97 -9.05 10.23 12.66
C SER A 97 -8.75 10.62 11.19
N LEU A 98 -9.48 10.06 10.20
CA LEU A 98 -9.16 10.10 8.75
C LEU A 98 -10.40 9.86 7.85
N VAL A 99 -10.43 10.40 6.62
CA VAL A 99 -11.53 10.26 5.62
C VAL A 99 -10.97 10.13 4.17
N PRO A 100 -11.58 9.34 3.24
CA PRO A 100 -11.06 9.12 1.87
C PRO A 100 -11.83 9.80 0.72
N ALA A 101 -11.25 9.73 -0.49
CA ALA A 101 -11.64 10.43 -1.73
C ALA A 101 -12.64 9.69 -2.67
N ALA A 102 -13.07 10.36 -3.76
CA ALA A 102 -13.64 9.74 -4.97
C ALA A 102 -13.56 10.65 -6.22
N GLY A 103 -13.65 10.07 -7.43
CA GLY A 103 -13.81 10.76 -8.72
C GLY A 103 -13.91 9.78 -9.90
N LEU A 104 -14.86 9.98 -10.82
CA LEU A 104 -15.13 9.10 -11.98
C LEU A 104 -15.69 9.92 -13.17
N GLU A 105 -15.27 9.59 -14.39
CA GLU A 105 -15.70 10.27 -15.63
C GLU A 105 -16.14 9.29 -16.74
N SER A 106 -16.85 9.79 -17.74
CA SER A 106 -17.52 9.01 -18.81
C SER A 106 -16.89 9.21 -20.19
N ILE A 107 -17.10 8.26 -21.13
CA ILE A 107 -16.30 8.17 -22.37
C ILE A 107 -17.16 8.07 -23.65
N GLU A 108 -17.05 9.10 -24.49
CA GLU A 108 -17.62 9.20 -25.84
C GLU A 108 -16.97 8.24 -26.88
N HIS A 109 -17.74 7.82 -27.89
CA HIS A 109 -17.43 6.76 -28.87
C HIS A 109 -16.85 7.24 -30.23
N ARG A 110 -16.10 6.34 -30.89
CA ARG A 110 -15.82 6.33 -32.34
C ARG A 110 -15.95 4.90 -32.88
N GLN A 111 -16.17 4.74 -34.19
CA GLN A 111 -16.27 3.40 -34.81
C GLN A 111 -14.89 2.75 -35.03
N PRO A 112 -14.73 1.43 -34.83
CA PRO A 112 -13.49 0.68 -35.07
C PRO A 112 -13.35 0.21 -36.52
N SER A 113 -12.13 -0.20 -36.92
CA SER A 113 -11.85 -0.74 -38.25
C SER A 113 -12.41 -2.17 -38.46
N PRO A 114 -12.59 -2.64 -39.72
CA PRO A 114 -13.24 -3.92 -40.00
C PRO A 114 -12.59 -5.14 -39.35
N ALA A 115 -11.24 -5.24 -39.38
CA ALA A 115 -10.52 -6.35 -38.76
C ALA A 115 -10.68 -6.39 -37.22
N ILE A 116 -10.84 -5.23 -36.58
CA ILE A 116 -11.12 -5.10 -35.15
C ILE A 116 -12.55 -5.54 -34.84
N LYS A 117 -13.52 -5.19 -35.71
CA LYS A 117 -14.93 -5.60 -35.58
C LYS A 117 -15.08 -7.12 -35.53
N THR A 118 -14.37 -7.88 -36.38
CA THR A 118 -14.40 -9.35 -36.36
C THR A 118 -13.91 -9.94 -35.04
N LYS A 119 -12.79 -9.43 -34.50
CA LYS A 119 -12.25 -9.85 -33.20
C LYS A 119 -13.20 -9.53 -32.05
N ILE A 120 -13.83 -8.36 -32.09
CA ILE A 120 -14.84 -7.95 -31.10
C ILE A 120 -16.05 -8.89 -31.10
N VAL A 121 -16.59 -9.23 -32.27
CA VAL A 121 -17.73 -10.16 -32.39
C VAL A 121 -17.36 -11.57 -31.90
N ALA A 122 -16.17 -12.07 -32.24
CA ALA A 122 -15.68 -13.36 -31.74
C ALA A 122 -15.60 -13.41 -30.21
N ALA A 123 -15.01 -12.38 -29.58
CA ALA A 123 -14.96 -12.27 -28.12
C ALA A 123 -16.35 -12.14 -27.49
N CYS A 124 -17.26 -11.36 -28.08
CA CYS A 124 -18.64 -11.26 -27.59
C CYS A 124 -19.42 -12.58 -27.70
N ASN A 125 -19.19 -13.37 -28.74
CA ASN A 125 -19.77 -14.71 -28.86
C ASN A 125 -19.26 -15.64 -27.74
N ILE A 126 -17.98 -15.54 -27.38
CA ILE A 126 -17.38 -16.30 -26.28
C ILE A 126 -17.94 -15.86 -24.91
N VAL A 127 -18.07 -14.55 -24.66
CA VAL A 127 -18.71 -14.02 -23.44
C VAL A 127 -20.15 -14.55 -23.33
N ASN A 128 -20.94 -14.46 -24.40
CA ASN A 128 -22.32 -14.94 -24.44
C ASN A 128 -22.44 -16.48 -24.33
N MET A 129 -21.40 -17.23 -24.69
CA MET A 129 -21.34 -18.68 -24.53
C MET A 129 -21.07 -19.07 -23.08
N VAL A 130 -20.07 -18.45 -22.44
CA VAL A 130 -19.70 -18.70 -21.03
C VAL A 130 -20.76 -18.17 -20.06
N ALA A 131 -21.43 -17.08 -20.40
CA ALA A 131 -22.60 -16.54 -19.69
C ALA A 131 -23.74 -17.57 -19.52
N GLY A 132 -23.85 -18.54 -20.43
CA GLY A 132 -24.93 -19.51 -20.46
C GLY A 132 -26.24 -18.94 -21.03
N LYS A 133 -26.91 -19.68 -21.92
CA LYS A 133 -28.12 -19.21 -22.61
C LYS A 133 -29.40 -19.18 -21.74
N LYS A 134 -29.37 -19.66 -20.50
CA LYS A 134 -30.59 -20.05 -19.76
C LYS A 134 -31.64 -18.93 -19.64
N ASP A 135 -31.23 -17.72 -19.28
CA ASP A 135 -32.17 -16.65 -18.90
C ASP A 135 -32.23 -15.46 -19.88
N LYS A 136 -31.57 -15.57 -21.05
CA LYS A 136 -31.40 -14.49 -22.07
C LYS A 136 -30.75 -13.18 -21.57
N LYS A 137 -30.51 -13.00 -20.27
CA LYS A 137 -29.79 -11.84 -19.70
C LYS A 137 -28.28 -11.94 -19.98
N PRO A 138 -27.60 -10.85 -20.39
CA PRO A 138 -26.18 -10.89 -20.71
C PRO A 138 -25.32 -10.86 -19.44
N LEU A 139 -25.11 -12.04 -18.84
CA LEU A 139 -24.24 -12.20 -17.67
C LEU A 139 -22.81 -11.70 -17.97
N PRO A 140 -22.26 -10.78 -17.14
CA PRO A 140 -20.95 -10.20 -17.37
C PRO A 140 -19.83 -11.15 -16.96
N LEU A 141 -18.81 -11.28 -17.81
CA LEU A 141 -17.61 -12.07 -17.55
C LEU A 141 -16.57 -11.20 -16.82
N SER A 142 -16.31 -11.50 -15.54
CA SER A 142 -15.30 -10.81 -14.72
C SER A 142 -14.01 -11.61 -14.65
N VAL A 143 -12.91 -11.07 -15.18
CA VAL A 143 -11.57 -11.64 -15.10
C VAL A 143 -10.77 -10.89 -14.02
N VAL A 144 -10.14 -11.65 -13.12
CA VAL A 144 -9.21 -11.12 -12.11
C VAL A 144 -7.78 -11.41 -12.56
N LEU A 145 -6.99 -10.36 -12.76
CA LEU A 145 -5.57 -10.43 -13.13
C LEU A 145 -4.71 -10.03 -11.93
N ARG A 146 -3.76 -10.88 -11.53
CA ARG A 146 -2.86 -10.61 -10.40
C ARG A 146 -1.40 -10.55 -10.84
N SER A 147 -0.66 -9.59 -10.31
CA SER A 147 0.79 -9.43 -10.50
C SER A 147 1.44 -8.87 -9.23
N SER A 148 2.75 -9.04 -9.08
CA SER A 148 3.56 -8.34 -8.09
C SER A 148 4.58 -7.43 -8.77
N ILE A 149 4.80 -6.27 -8.18
CA ILE A 149 5.90 -5.34 -8.48
C ILE A 149 6.89 -5.46 -7.34
N ASN A 150 8.09 -5.92 -7.64
CA ASN A 150 9.19 -5.99 -6.70
C ASN A 150 10.12 -4.78 -6.95
N PHE A 151 10.32 -3.93 -5.92
CA PHE A 151 11.26 -2.80 -5.99
C PHE A 151 12.64 -3.30 -5.52
N THR A 152 13.40 -3.93 -6.41
CA THR A 152 14.76 -4.39 -6.08
C THR A 152 15.69 -3.18 -5.99
N ASP A 153 15.86 -2.45 -7.10
CA ASP A 153 16.64 -1.23 -7.16
C ASP A 153 15.74 -0.02 -7.49
N LYS A 154 16.34 1.16 -7.72
CA LYS A 154 15.61 2.38 -8.14
C LYS A 154 15.22 2.41 -9.62
N ASN A 155 15.84 1.55 -10.42
CA ASN A 155 15.70 1.52 -11.88
C ASN A 155 15.13 0.19 -12.41
N THR A 156 15.04 -0.85 -11.57
CA THR A 156 14.73 -2.22 -11.96
C THR A 156 13.39 -2.67 -11.37
N HIS A 157 12.37 -2.74 -12.22
CA HIS A 157 11.05 -3.25 -11.87
C HIS A 157 10.66 -4.37 -12.80
N SER A 158 10.69 -5.59 -12.29
CA SER A 158 9.96 -6.69 -12.89
C SER A 158 8.51 -6.62 -12.41
N LEU A 159 7.59 -6.51 -13.37
CA LEU A 159 6.18 -6.80 -13.17
C LEU A 159 6.01 -8.29 -13.47
N GLU A 160 5.64 -9.08 -12.47
CA GLU A 160 5.36 -10.51 -12.68
C GLU A 160 4.22 -10.69 -13.70
N PRO A 161 4.27 -11.68 -14.61
CA PRO A 161 3.23 -11.85 -15.63
C PRO A 161 1.86 -12.05 -14.98
N PHE A 162 0.83 -11.39 -15.52
CA PHE A 162 -0.50 -11.42 -14.94
C PHE A 162 -1.09 -12.85 -14.91
N VAL A 163 -1.28 -13.38 -13.70
CA VAL A 163 -1.98 -14.64 -13.47
C VAL A 163 -3.49 -14.38 -13.50
N ILE A 164 -4.20 -15.15 -14.30
CA ILE A 164 -5.67 -15.14 -14.38
C ILE A 164 -6.23 -16.07 -13.31
N ASP A 165 -7.19 -15.58 -12.52
CA ASP A 165 -7.98 -16.40 -11.58
C ASP A 165 -9.38 -16.71 -12.13
N GLY A 166 -9.95 -17.84 -11.72
CA GLY A 166 -11.31 -18.28 -12.03
C GLY A 166 -11.55 -18.84 -13.44
N TYR A 167 -10.62 -18.68 -14.40
CA TYR A 167 -10.85 -19.06 -15.80
C TYR A 167 -9.63 -19.69 -16.48
N PRO A 168 -9.82 -20.61 -17.45
CA PRO A 168 -8.72 -21.16 -18.26
C PRO A 168 -7.97 -20.08 -19.05
N GLN A 169 -6.64 -20.20 -19.13
CA GLN A 169 -5.76 -19.30 -19.89
C GLN A 169 -6.19 -19.12 -21.36
N SER A 170 -6.71 -20.19 -21.99
CA SER A 170 -7.22 -20.19 -23.36
C SER A 170 -8.44 -19.29 -23.53
N LEU A 171 -9.34 -19.22 -22.54
CA LEU A 171 -10.49 -18.33 -22.57
C LEU A 171 -10.03 -16.87 -22.58
N TYR A 172 -9.12 -16.50 -21.66
CA TYR A 172 -8.55 -15.16 -21.60
C TYR A 172 -7.86 -14.77 -22.91
N MET A 173 -7.05 -15.67 -23.48
CA MET A 173 -6.31 -15.42 -24.72
C MET A 173 -7.22 -15.13 -25.93
N ASN A 174 -8.45 -15.63 -25.93
CA ASN A 174 -9.44 -15.35 -26.97
C ASN A 174 -10.23 -14.04 -26.75
N ILE A 175 -10.35 -13.55 -25.50
CA ILE A 175 -11.12 -12.33 -25.17
C ILE A 175 -10.26 -11.09 -24.88
N LYS A 176 -8.96 -11.24 -24.61
CA LYS A 176 -8.03 -10.14 -24.25
C LYS A 176 -8.07 -8.98 -25.25
N ASP A 177 -8.24 -9.28 -26.53
CA ASP A 177 -8.32 -8.29 -27.61
C ASP A 177 -9.57 -7.40 -27.47
N ALA A 178 -10.69 -7.91 -26.93
CA ALA A 178 -11.89 -7.12 -26.62
C ALA A 178 -11.84 -6.47 -25.23
N LEU A 179 -11.20 -7.12 -24.24
CA LEU A 179 -10.90 -6.50 -22.94
C LEU A 179 -10.00 -5.25 -23.10
N GLY A 180 -9.19 -5.23 -24.16
CA GLY A 180 -8.14 -4.24 -24.37
C GLY A 180 -6.87 -4.61 -23.63
N ILE A 181 -5.73 -4.27 -24.23
CA ILE A 181 -4.42 -4.60 -23.66
C ILE A 181 -4.21 -3.75 -22.41
N ILE A 182 -4.01 -4.42 -21.27
CA ILE A 182 -3.40 -3.81 -20.10
C ILE A 182 -1.90 -3.80 -20.33
N SER A 183 -1.34 -2.60 -20.35
CA SER A 183 0.09 -2.32 -20.46
C SER A 183 0.50 -1.50 -19.26
N TYR A 184 1.43 -2.01 -18.47
CA TYR A 184 2.16 -1.18 -17.53
C TYR A 184 2.97 -0.14 -18.32
N SER A 185 2.89 1.14 -17.94
CA SER A 185 3.56 2.23 -18.68
C SER A 185 4.75 2.82 -17.95
N SER A 186 4.66 3.05 -16.64
CA SER A 186 5.81 3.42 -15.82
C SER A 186 5.63 3.18 -14.32
N ILE A 187 6.77 3.05 -13.65
CA ILE A 187 6.96 3.49 -12.27
C ILE A 187 7.84 4.72 -12.34
N THR A 188 7.40 5.80 -11.72
CA THR A 188 8.21 7.00 -11.52
C THR A 188 8.52 7.10 -10.04
N SER A 189 9.80 7.06 -9.67
CA SER A 189 10.23 7.43 -8.32
C SER A 189 10.05 8.94 -8.17
N LEU A 190 8.99 9.36 -7.48
CA LEU A 190 8.93 10.73 -7.00
C LEU A 190 9.94 10.83 -5.86
N ARG A 191 10.91 11.74 -5.97
CA ARG A 191 11.61 12.18 -4.77
C ARG A 191 10.56 12.81 -3.87
N GLN A 192 10.33 12.25 -2.69
CA GLN A 192 9.64 12.96 -1.63
C GLN A 192 10.36 14.30 -1.47
N SER A 193 9.60 15.41 -1.46
CA SER A 193 10.13 16.75 -1.21
C SER A 193 11.06 16.69 -0.01
N ASP A 194 12.21 17.36 -0.05
CA ASP A 194 13.23 17.28 1.02
C ASP A 194 12.71 17.81 2.36
N ILE A 195 11.96 16.96 3.08
CA ILE A 195 11.57 17.14 4.47
C ILE A 195 12.86 16.96 5.26
N HIS A 196 13.55 18.07 5.48
CA HIS A 196 14.66 18.15 6.40
C HIS A 196 14.14 17.97 7.83
N LEU A 197 13.89 16.71 8.22
CA LEU A 197 14.10 16.30 9.60
C LEU A 197 15.47 16.84 10.03
N PRO A 198 15.62 17.44 11.22
CA PRO A 198 16.91 17.98 11.66
C PRO A 198 17.91 16.84 11.86
N LEU A 199 18.70 16.57 10.81
CA LEU A 199 19.72 15.52 10.78
C LEU A 199 20.92 15.94 11.63
N ILE A 200 20.87 15.61 12.91
CA ILE A 200 21.99 15.81 13.85
C ILE A 200 23.06 14.76 13.54
N ASN A 201 23.89 15.05 12.53
CA ASN A 201 24.91 14.17 11.93
C ASN A 201 26.12 13.85 12.86
N SER A 202 25.97 13.99 14.18
CA SER A 202 27.10 13.96 15.14
C SER A 202 26.89 13.07 16.38
N TYR A 203 25.81 12.28 16.44
CA TYR A 203 25.67 11.27 17.49
C TYR A 203 26.59 10.07 17.23
N LYS A 204 27.41 9.72 18.24
CA LYS A 204 28.22 8.51 18.23
C LYS A 204 27.34 7.26 18.19
N GLU A 205 27.87 6.19 17.60
CA GLU A 205 27.22 4.87 17.54
C GLU A 205 26.89 4.33 18.94
N GLY A 206 25.87 3.48 19.02
CA GLY A 206 25.33 2.92 20.27
C GLY A 206 23.92 3.45 20.60
N ARG A 207 23.81 4.72 21.01
CA ARG A 207 22.55 5.33 21.50
C ARG A 207 21.66 5.94 20.41
N SER A 208 21.41 5.21 19.32
CA SER A 208 20.44 5.63 18.30
C SER A 208 19.78 4.47 17.54
N ILE A 209 18.58 4.72 17.02
CA ILE A 209 17.81 3.76 16.23
C ILE A 209 17.96 4.11 14.75
N MET A 210 18.56 3.21 13.96
CA MET A 210 18.65 3.35 12.51
C MET A 210 17.26 3.11 11.88
N LEU A 211 16.70 4.13 11.25
CA LEU A 211 15.47 4.09 10.48
C LEU A 211 15.74 4.42 9.01
N VAL A 212 14.72 4.26 8.17
CA VAL A 212 14.75 4.66 6.75
C VAL A 212 13.50 5.49 6.46
N GLU A 213 13.68 6.65 5.84
CA GLU A 213 12.58 7.50 5.40
C GLU A 213 12.10 6.98 4.04
N PRO A 214 10.91 6.37 3.93
CA PRO A 214 10.49 5.77 2.66
C PRO A 214 10.29 6.83 1.58
N ASN A 215 10.78 6.56 0.37
CA ASN A 215 10.52 7.40 -0.79
C ASN A 215 9.20 7.01 -1.48
N ILE A 216 8.65 7.86 -2.36
CA ILE A 216 7.36 7.58 -3.02
C ILE A 216 7.56 7.01 -4.43
N ALA A 217 6.95 5.85 -4.71
CA ALA A 217 6.74 5.35 -6.07
C ALA A 217 5.35 5.74 -6.57
N THR A 218 5.27 6.42 -7.70
CA THR A 218 4.04 6.50 -8.50
C THR A 218 4.02 5.32 -9.47
N ILE A 219 3.03 4.45 -9.35
CA ILE A 219 2.79 3.30 -10.24
C ILE A 219 1.66 3.67 -11.20
N ILE A 220 1.87 3.53 -12.51
CA ILE A 220 0.86 3.79 -13.53
C ILE A 220 0.58 2.50 -14.31
N ILE A 221 -0.67 2.01 -14.17
CA ILE A 221 -1.21 0.95 -15.02
C ILE A 221 -2.03 1.62 -16.13
N GLU A 222 -1.75 1.29 -17.39
CA GLU A 222 -2.50 1.77 -18.54
C GLU A 222 -3.31 0.65 -19.17
N ARG A 223 -4.53 0.99 -19.62
CA ARG A 223 -5.38 0.11 -20.41
C ARG A 223 -5.71 0.78 -21.73
N ARG A 224 -5.36 0.12 -22.84
CA ARG A 224 -5.69 0.55 -24.20
C ARG A 224 -6.79 -0.35 -24.78
N THR A 225 -8.00 0.19 -24.86
CA THR A 225 -9.12 -0.46 -25.55
C THR A 225 -8.79 -0.62 -27.04
N LEU A 226 -8.99 -1.81 -27.60
CA LEU A 226 -8.66 -2.09 -29.00
C LEU A 226 -9.44 -1.17 -29.95
N GLY A 227 -8.75 -0.60 -30.94
CA GLY A 227 -9.31 0.39 -31.87
C GLY A 227 -9.45 1.81 -31.30
N SER A 228 -9.19 2.02 -30.01
CA SER A 228 -9.22 3.35 -29.39
C SER A 228 -7.81 3.96 -29.29
N LYS A 229 -7.71 5.27 -29.52
CA LYS A 229 -6.54 6.08 -29.10
C LYS A 229 -6.62 6.52 -27.63
N LYS A 230 -7.79 6.42 -26.98
CA LYS A 230 -7.96 6.75 -25.56
C LYS A 230 -7.28 5.67 -24.70
N ILE A 231 -6.47 6.11 -23.74
CA ILE A 231 -5.79 5.26 -22.77
C ILE A 231 -6.40 5.56 -21.40
N GLN A 232 -6.90 4.55 -20.71
CA GLN A 232 -7.36 4.66 -19.33
C GLN A 232 -6.14 4.48 -18.40
N LYS A 233 -5.82 5.49 -17.59
CA LYS A 233 -4.72 5.42 -16.61
C LYS A 233 -5.27 5.12 -15.22
N PHE A 234 -4.55 4.30 -14.47
CA PHE A 234 -4.78 4.05 -13.05
C PHE A 234 -3.50 4.32 -12.29
N GLU A 235 -3.50 5.36 -11.45
CA GLU A 235 -2.33 5.78 -10.67
C GLU A 235 -2.47 5.37 -9.19
N ALA A 236 -1.37 4.94 -8.57
CA ALA A 236 -1.25 4.90 -7.11
C ALA A 236 0.13 5.37 -6.65
N LYS A 237 0.16 6.07 -5.52
CA LYS A 237 1.38 6.51 -4.82
C LYS A 237 1.62 5.61 -3.62
N ILE A 238 2.79 4.98 -3.58
CA ILE A 238 3.16 3.95 -2.59
C ILE A 238 4.49 4.32 -1.93
N ASN A 239 4.57 4.14 -0.61
CA ASN A 239 5.82 4.26 0.14
C ASN A 239 6.73 3.06 -0.16
N VAL A 240 7.95 3.30 -0.65
CA VAL A 240 8.97 2.29 -0.93
C VAL A 240 10.16 2.51 0.01
N PRO A 241 10.28 1.72 1.09
CA PRO A 241 11.29 1.98 2.11
C PRO A 241 12.72 1.79 1.63
N GLN A 242 13.01 0.74 0.84
CA GLN A 242 14.36 0.47 0.30
C GLN A 242 14.88 1.55 -0.67
N TRP A 243 14.06 2.53 -1.05
CA TRP A 243 14.46 3.69 -1.84
C TRP A 243 14.84 4.92 -1.00
N GLY A 244 14.60 4.87 0.30
CA GLY A 244 14.77 5.97 1.23
C GLY A 244 16.21 6.41 1.47
N LYS A 245 16.34 7.44 2.32
CA LYS A 245 17.59 7.76 3.01
C LYS A 245 17.54 7.08 4.39
N SER A 246 18.64 6.46 4.82
CA SER A 246 18.78 6.01 6.21
C SER A 246 19.08 7.20 7.12
N TYR A 247 18.54 7.20 8.33
CA TYR A 247 18.81 8.21 9.35
C TYR A 247 18.75 7.59 10.75
N TYR A 248 19.22 8.34 11.75
CA TYR A 248 19.30 7.86 13.13
C TYR A 248 18.40 8.69 14.04
N VAL A 249 17.54 8.03 14.80
CA VAL A 249 16.74 8.64 15.88
C VAL A 249 17.56 8.54 17.18
N PRO A 250 18.04 9.65 17.76
CA PRO A 250 18.86 9.60 18.97
C PRO A 250 18.05 9.17 20.19
N ILE A 251 18.66 8.38 21.05
CA ILE A 251 18.11 8.01 22.36
C ILE A 251 18.76 8.95 23.39
N PRO A 252 18.07 10.01 23.88
CA PRO A 252 18.61 10.89 24.90
C PRO A 252 18.99 10.11 26.17
N LYS A 253 20.16 10.44 26.74
CA LYS A 253 20.58 9.89 28.04
C LYS A 253 19.55 10.27 29.11
N PRO A 254 19.22 9.38 30.06
CA PRO A 254 18.38 9.73 31.19
C PRO A 254 19.07 10.82 32.04
N PRO A 255 18.31 11.81 32.56
CA PRO A 255 18.84 12.82 33.47
C PRO A 255 19.08 12.23 34.87
N LEU A 256 19.88 12.92 35.68
CA LEU A 256 20.07 12.58 37.10
C LEU A 256 18.78 12.71 37.93
N PHE A 257 17.82 13.53 37.48
CA PHE A 257 16.54 13.77 38.15
C PHE A 257 15.40 13.92 37.13
N GLY A 258 14.19 13.49 37.51
CA GLY A 258 13.00 13.50 36.64
C GLY A 258 12.82 12.21 35.82
N LYS A 259 11.89 12.24 34.86
CA LYS A 259 11.63 11.11 33.95
C LYS A 259 11.88 11.48 32.49
N ASN A 260 12.69 10.69 31.79
CA ASN A 260 12.76 10.75 30.33
C ASN A 260 11.74 9.78 29.74
N LEU A 261 10.99 10.24 28.74
CA LEU A 261 10.10 9.42 27.91
C LEU A 261 10.46 9.60 26.43
N ILE A 262 10.72 8.48 25.76
CA ILE A 262 10.81 8.36 24.31
C ILE A 262 9.63 7.48 23.88
N ASN A 263 8.82 7.94 22.93
CA ASN A 263 7.80 7.12 22.28
C ASN A 263 7.87 7.32 20.76
N LEU A 264 8.51 6.35 20.11
CA LEU A 264 8.58 6.20 18.66
C LEU A 264 7.56 5.15 18.22
N THR A 265 6.64 5.51 17.33
CA THR A 265 5.81 4.54 16.59
C THR A 265 5.98 4.71 15.09
N LEU A 266 6.02 3.59 14.38
CA LEU A 266 6.27 3.50 12.96
C LEU A 266 5.04 2.95 12.23
N HIS A 267 4.86 3.40 10.99
CA HIS A 267 4.06 2.69 10.02
C HIS A 267 4.81 1.43 9.54
N GLU A 268 4.10 0.44 8.99
CA GLU A 268 4.71 -0.78 8.42
C GLU A 268 5.78 -0.52 7.35
N SER A 269 5.71 0.66 6.71
CA SER A 269 6.69 1.17 5.73
C SER A 269 7.87 1.92 6.35
N GLY A 270 8.10 1.85 7.66
CA GLY A 270 9.18 2.55 8.38
C GLY A 270 9.00 4.07 8.53
N LYS A 271 7.94 4.67 7.96
CA LYS A 271 7.61 6.09 8.17
C LYS A 271 7.30 6.32 9.66
N ILE A 272 7.86 7.36 10.28
CA ILE A 272 7.45 7.78 11.62
C ILE A 272 5.98 8.19 11.60
N LYS A 273 5.18 7.54 12.44
CA LYS A 273 3.80 7.92 12.75
C LYS A 273 3.74 8.89 13.93
N THR A 274 4.59 8.69 14.92
CA THR A 274 4.74 9.58 16.08
C THR A 274 6.14 9.44 16.64
N LEU A 275 6.78 10.56 16.95
CA LEU A 275 7.99 10.63 17.74
C LEU A 275 7.76 11.67 18.86
N LYS A 276 7.63 11.20 20.09
CA LYS A 276 7.62 12.03 21.29
C LYS A 276 8.95 11.88 22.01
N TYR A 277 9.56 13.02 22.32
CA TYR A 277 10.51 13.14 23.43
C TYR A 277 9.82 13.94 24.53
N GLY A 278 10.09 13.61 25.79
CA GLY A 278 9.62 14.37 26.93
C GLY A 278 10.52 14.19 28.14
N SER A 279 10.86 15.30 28.79
CA SER A 279 11.54 15.33 30.08
C SER A 279 10.54 15.82 31.13
N VAL A 280 10.06 14.92 31.98
CA VAL A 280 9.26 15.28 33.16
C VAL A 280 10.22 15.72 34.27
N SER A 281 10.80 16.90 34.10
CA SER A 281 11.13 17.79 35.22
C SER A 281 9.82 18.42 35.72
N GLY A 282 9.73 18.71 37.02
CA GLY A 282 8.49 19.19 37.62
C GLY A 282 7.97 20.50 36.99
N ILE A 283 6.65 20.56 36.79
CA ILE A 283 5.83 21.74 36.46
C ILE A 283 5.81 22.16 34.95
N LYS A 284 4.66 21.84 34.33
CA LYS A 284 3.96 22.49 33.19
C LYS A 284 4.44 22.38 31.73
N ASP A 285 5.73 22.27 31.39
CA ASP A 285 6.13 22.30 29.97
C ASP A 285 6.27 20.93 29.29
N PHE A 286 5.31 20.57 28.43
CA PHE A 286 5.33 19.35 27.60
C PHE A 286 4.99 19.65 26.12
N GLY A 287 5.71 20.61 25.54
CA GLY A 287 5.27 21.39 24.36
C GLY A 287 6.02 21.19 23.03
N SER A 288 6.38 19.96 22.63
CA SER A 288 7.05 19.74 21.32
C SER A 288 6.73 18.41 20.62
N SER A 289 5.50 17.89 20.77
CA SER A 289 5.10 16.64 20.10
C SER A 289 4.99 16.79 18.57
N ILE A 290 5.95 16.24 17.82
CA ILE A 290 5.90 16.19 16.35
C ILE A 290 4.89 15.13 15.91
N LYS A 291 3.63 15.54 15.75
CA LYS A 291 2.60 14.76 15.05
C LYS A 291 2.89 14.80 13.54
N ALA A 292 3.62 13.81 13.05
CA ALA A 292 3.79 13.62 11.61
C ALA A 292 2.41 13.39 10.97
N LEU A 293 2.04 14.20 9.97
CA LEU A 293 0.76 14.07 9.29
C LEU A 293 0.65 12.68 8.62
N ASN A 294 -0.38 11.95 9.02
CA ASN A 294 -0.48 10.50 8.87
C ASN A 294 -1.69 10.13 8.00
N ASP A 295 -1.73 10.68 6.78
CA ASP A 295 -2.78 10.38 5.82
C ASP A 295 -2.62 8.99 5.19
N ALA A 296 -3.72 8.24 5.26
CA ALA A 296 -3.99 6.92 4.69
C ALA A 296 -3.13 5.71 5.14
N TYR A 297 -3.75 4.53 4.98
CA TYR A 297 -3.19 3.17 5.08
C TYR A 297 -2.71 2.63 6.45
N ILE A 298 -3.48 1.69 7.02
CA ILE A 298 -3.03 0.45 7.70
C ILE A 298 -4.14 -0.60 7.51
N THR A 299 -3.81 -1.86 7.19
CA THR A 299 -4.78 -2.98 7.14
C THR A 299 -4.28 -4.23 7.87
N THR A 300 -4.79 -4.47 9.08
CA THR A 300 -4.57 -5.69 9.87
C THR A 300 -5.45 -6.86 9.41
N ASP A 301 -5.17 -8.08 9.90
CA ASP A 301 -5.75 -9.36 9.49
C ASP A 301 -7.31 -9.35 9.35
N LYS A 302 -8.05 -8.76 10.32
CA LYS A 302 -9.53 -8.61 10.20
C LYS A 302 -9.96 -7.72 9.03
N LYS A 303 -9.13 -6.77 8.59
CA LYS A 303 -9.35 -5.97 7.39
C LYS A 303 -8.97 -6.72 6.10
N GLU A 304 -8.27 -7.85 6.14
CA GLU A 304 -8.05 -8.67 4.94
C GLU A 304 -9.30 -9.48 4.58
N ALA A 305 -9.93 -10.14 5.56
CA ALA A 305 -11.26 -10.73 5.36
C ALA A 305 -12.30 -9.68 4.94
N LYS A 306 -12.27 -8.47 5.53
CA LYS A 306 -13.12 -7.36 5.05
C LYS A 306 -12.74 -6.94 3.63
N LYS A 307 -11.45 -6.79 3.29
CA LYS A 307 -11.00 -6.42 1.93
C LYS A 307 -11.46 -7.42 0.88
N LEU A 308 -11.42 -8.72 1.16
CA LEU A 308 -11.95 -9.75 0.27
C LEU A 308 -13.46 -9.59 0.03
N LYS A 309 -14.22 -9.21 1.06
CA LYS A 309 -15.63 -8.81 0.90
C LYS A 309 -15.76 -7.49 0.11
N ASP A 310 -14.99 -6.46 0.44
CA ASP A 310 -14.94 -5.17 -0.28
C ASP A 310 -14.39 -5.33 -1.72
N GLU A 311 -13.83 -6.48 -2.09
CA GLU A 311 -13.48 -6.90 -3.45
C GLU A 311 -14.66 -7.58 -4.14
N ALA A 312 -15.32 -8.54 -3.48
CA ALA A 312 -16.53 -9.17 -3.99
C ALA A 312 -17.68 -8.16 -4.21
N ASP A 313 -17.89 -7.25 -3.26
CA ASP A 313 -18.90 -6.19 -3.33
C ASP A 313 -18.60 -5.19 -4.46
N VAL A 314 -17.32 -4.83 -4.68
CA VAL A 314 -16.91 -4.00 -5.83
C VAL A 314 -17.09 -4.74 -7.16
N ILE A 315 -16.76 -6.04 -7.23
CA ILE A 315 -17.01 -6.85 -8.43
C ILE A 315 -18.51 -6.93 -8.71
N ALA A 316 -19.35 -7.19 -7.71
CA ALA A 316 -20.80 -7.20 -7.85
C ALA A 316 -21.36 -5.83 -8.29
N GLN A 317 -20.84 -4.72 -7.76
CA GLN A 317 -21.19 -3.37 -8.22
C GLN A 317 -20.75 -3.12 -9.67
N GLN A 318 -19.55 -3.53 -10.07
CA GLN A 318 -19.09 -3.43 -11.46
C GLN A 318 -19.93 -4.29 -12.40
N GLN A 319 -20.30 -5.52 -11.99
CA GLN A 319 -21.20 -6.39 -12.76
C GLN A 319 -22.58 -5.77 -12.92
N ARG A 320 -23.20 -5.25 -11.84
CA ARG A 320 -24.48 -4.50 -11.91
C ARG A 320 -24.37 -3.29 -12.83
N LEU A 321 -23.32 -2.48 -12.69
CA LEU A 321 -23.09 -1.30 -13.54
C LEU A 321 -22.93 -1.67 -15.02
N VAL A 322 -22.22 -2.76 -15.32
CA VAL A 322 -22.04 -3.27 -16.69
C VAL A 322 -23.35 -3.82 -17.27
N VAL A 323 -24.13 -4.58 -16.50
CA VAL A 323 -25.49 -5.03 -16.90
C VAL A 323 -26.42 -3.84 -17.11
N CYS A 324 -26.36 -2.82 -16.24
CA CYS A 324 -27.12 -1.58 -16.40
C CYS A 324 -26.76 -0.83 -17.69
N LYS A 325 -25.47 -0.64 -17.96
CA LYS A 325 -24.98 -0.02 -19.21
C LYS A 325 -25.35 -0.85 -20.44
N ALA A 326 -25.51 -2.18 -20.30
CA ALA A 326 -25.86 -3.09 -21.40
C ALA A 326 -27.38 -3.16 -21.67
N THR A 327 -28.18 -3.19 -20.62
CA THR A 327 -29.65 -3.31 -20.66
C THR A 327 -30.30 -2.38 -19.63
N PRO A 328 -30.49 -1.08 -19.95
CA PRO A 328 -30.99 -0.09 -18.99
C PRO A 328 -32.37 -0.40 -18.39
N LYS A 329 -33.20 -1.19 -19.10
CA LYS A 329 -34.49 -1.70 -18.59
C LYS A 329 -34.37 -2.80 -17.52
N GLN A 330 -33.17 -3.07 -17.01
CA GLN A 330 -32.90 -4.02 -15.92
C GLN A 330 -32.10 -3.37 -14.78
N CYS A 331 -32.17 -2.04 -14.67
CA CYS A 331 -31.64 -1.26 -13.55
C CYS A 331 -32.71 -1.04 -12.48
N GLU A 332 -32.76 -1.96 -11.51
CA GLU A 332 -33.51 -1.85 -10.25
C GLU A 332 -32.56 -2.24 -9.10
#